data_AF-A0AAW2TP84-F1
#
_entry.id   AF-A0AAW2TP84-F1
#
_cell.length_a   1.000
_cell.length_b   1.000
_cell.length_c   1.000
_cell.angle_alpha   90.00
_cell.angle_beta   90.00
_cell.angle_gamma   90.00
#
_symmetry.space_group_name_H-M   'P 1'
#
loop_
_entity.id
_entity.type
_entity.pdbx_description
1 polymer ?
#
loop_
_entity_poly.entity_id
_entity_poly.type
_entity_poly.pdbx_seq_one_letter_code
_entity_poly.pdbx_strand_id
1 'polypeptide(L)'
;MKSEFIALELAGQEAEWLRNLLGDVPLWGSTVPVSLHCDSEAAIGIAKNYAYNGKRRHIRIRHGAIKVLLKNGIISLDYVRSERNLADPLTKGLTRRIIFESSRAMGLKPLD
;
A
#
# COMPACT_ATOMS: atom_id res chain seq x y z
N MET A 1 6.29 -11.54 -3.69
CA MET A 1 6.35 -11.55 -2.19
C MET A 1 7.39 -10.59 -1.64
N LYS A 2 8.70 -10.72 -1.95
CA LYS A 2 9.71 -9.79 -1.38
C LYS A 2 9.49 -8.34 -1.86
N SER A 3 9.27 -8.13 -3.16
CA SER A 3 8.91 -6.83 -3.75
C SER A 3 7.65 -6.25 -3.11
N GLU A 4 6.55 -7.01 -3.15
CA GLU A 4 5.25 -6.60 -2.60
C GLU A 4 5.33 -6.15 -1.14
N PHE A 5 6.06 -6.90 -0.32
CA PHE A 5 6.17 -6.59 1.10
C PHE A 5 7.08 -5.39 1.38
N ILE A 6 8.07 -5.14 0.53
CA ILE A 6 8.87 -3.91 0.59
C ILE A 6 8.01 -2.72 0.16
N ALA A 7 7.27 -2.84 -0.95
CA ALA A 7 6.37 -1.79 -1.43
C ALA A 7 5.32 -1.44 -0.37
N LEU A 8 4.76 -2.45 0.31
CA LEU A 8 3.79 -2.27 1.39
C LEU A 8 4.36 -1.52 2.60
N GLU A 9 5.61 -1.79 2.95
CA GLU A 9 6.28 -1.12 4.07
C GLU A 9 6.57 0.35 3.75
N LEU A 10 7.10 0.62 2.55
CA LEU A 10 7.37 1.99 2.08
C LEU A 10 6.08 2.79 1.95
N ALA A 11 5.02 2.21 1.38
CA ALA A 11 3.71 2.84 1.30
C ALA A 11 3.10 3.12 2.68
N GLY A 12 3.35 2.25 3.66
CA GLY A 12 2.94 2.45 5.06
C GLY A 12 3.64 3.64 5.71
N GLN A 13 4.95 3.79 5.49
CA GLN A 13 5.71 4.94 5.99
C GLN A 13 5.24 6.25 5.35
N GLU A 14 4.99 6.23 4.04
CA GLU A 14 4.47 7.40 3.33
C GLU A 14 3.05 7.77 3.81
N ALA A 15 2.20 6.77 4.06
CA ALA A 15 0.87 7.00 4.61
C ALA A 15 0.91 7.62 6.02
N GLU A 16 1.83 7.16 6.88
CA GLU A 16 2.05 7.78 8.20
C GLU A 16 2.52 9.24 8.05
N TRP A 17 3.48 9.48 7.15
CA TRP A 17 3.98 10.83 6.88
C TRP A 17 2.88 11.77 6.38
N LEU A 18 2.10 11.35 5.38
CA LEU A 18 0.97 12.12 4.84
C LEU A 18 -0.08 12.40 5.92
N ARG A 19 -0.38 11.41 6.76
CA ARG A 19 -1.33 11.58 7.88
C ARG A 19 -0.83 12.64 8.87
N ASN A 20 0.45 12.61 9.22
CA ASN A 20 1.04 13.58 10.13
C ASN A 20 1.05 14.98 9.51
N LEU A 21 1.46 15.09 8.24
CA LEU A 21 1.42 16.35 7.48
C LEU A 21 0.02 16.96 7.46
N LEU A 22 -1.01 16.14 7.19
CA LEU A 22 -2.40 16.59 7.20
C LEU A 22 -2.91 16.95 8.59
N GLY A 23 -2.39 16.29 9.64
CA GLY A 23 -2.68 16.62 11.03
C GLY A 23 -2.19 18.01 11.45
N ASP A 24 -1.14 18.53 10.81
CA ASP A 24 -0.62 19.87 11.04
C ASP A 24 -1.45 20.97 10.34
N VAL A 25 -2.37 20.60 9.43
CA VAL A 25 -3.22 21.55 8.71
C VAL A 25 -4.41 21.95 9.59
N PRO A 26 -4.58 23.23 9.94
CA PRO A 26 -5.72 23.69 10.74
C PRO A 26 -7.05 23.33 10.07
N LEU A 27 -8.03 22.90 10.87
CA LEU A 27 -9.37 22.45 10.44
C LEU A 27 -9.40 21.11 9.69
N TRP A 28 -8.29 20.39 9.58
CA TRP A 28 -8.32 19.00 9.13
C TRP A 28 -9.06 18.15 10.18
N GLY A 29 -10.09 17.43 9.76
CA GLY A 29 -10.96 16.63 10.64
C GLY A 29 -10.26 15.42 11.27
N SER A 30 -11.04 14.55 11.93
CA SER A 30 -10.49 13.32 12.51
C SER A 30 -9.85 12.44 11.43
N THR A 31 -8.59 12.06 11.62
CA THR A 31 -7.85 11.23 10.68
C THR A 31 -8.26 9.77 10.79
N VAL A 32 -8.92 9.27 9.74
CA VAL A 32 -9.20 7.84 9.54
C VAL A 32 -7.92 7.11 9.09
N PRO A 33 -7.83 5.78 9.29
CA PRO A 33 -6.73 4.99 8.74
C PRO A 33 -6.64 5.15 7.21
N VAL A 34 -5.42 5.28 6.69
CA VAL A 34 -5.20 5.32 5.24
C VAL A 34 -5.33 3.90 4.67
N SER A 35 -6.26 3.70 3.74
CA SER A 35 -6.43 2.40 3.09
C SER A 35 -5.34 2.15 2.04
N LEU A 36 -4.50 1.16 2.32
CA LEU A 36 -3.51 0.65 1.39
C LEU A 36 -4.05 -0.58 0.67
N HIS A 37 -4.04 -0.52 -0.65
CA HIS A 37 -4.49 -1.60 -1.53
C HIS A 37 -3.30 -2.44 -1.97
N CYS A 38 -3.40 -3.77 -1.84
CA CYS A 38 -2.37 -4.71 -2.27
C CYS A 38 -2.99 -5.90 -3.02
N ASP A 39 -2.37 -6.31 -4.12
CA ASP A 39 -2.83 -7.44 -4.95
C ASP A 39 -2.24 -8.80 -4.52
N SER A 40 -1.36 -8.79 -3.52
CA SER A 40 -0.73 -9.99 -2.99
C SER A 40 -1.37 -10.42 -1.68
N GLU A 41 -2.31 -11.36 -1.74
CA GLU A 41 -2.92 -11.99 -0.56
C GLU A 41 -1.86 -12.57 0.39
N ALA A 42 -0.76 -13.09 -0.15
CA ALA A 42 0.36 -13.60 0.65
C ALA A 42 1.05 -12.47 1.43
N ALA A 43 1.24 -11.28 0.84
CA ALA A 43 1.82 -10.14 1.53
C ALA A 43 0.87 -9.59 2.61
N ILE A 44 -0.43 -9.48 2.29
CA ILE A 44 -1.48 -9.09 3.25
C ILE A 44 -1.54 -10.08 4.41
N GLY A 45 -1.54 -11.38 4.10
CA GLY A 45 -1.59 -12.45 5.09
C GLY A 45 -0.40 -12.43 6.02
N ILE A 46 0.81 -12.15 5.51
CA ILE A 46 2.01 -11.96 6.35
C ILE A 46 1.88 -10.69 7.21
N ALA A 47 1.46 -9.56 6.63
CA ALA A 47 1.31 -8.29 7.34
C ALA A 47 0.31 -8.38 8.50
N LYS A 48 -0.82 -9.07 8.28
CA LYS A 48 -1.87 -9.26 9.29
C LYS A 48 -1.57 -10.38 10.30
N ASN A 49 -0.71 -11.36 9.96
CA ASN A 49 -0.44 -12.48 10.86
C ASN A 49 0.47 -12.11 12.05
N TYR A 50 0.11 -12.60 13.23
CA TYR A 50 0.96 -12.54 14.42
C TYR A 50 2.13 -13.54 14.37
N ALA A 51 1.97 -14.66 13.66
CA ALA A 51 2.90 -15.79 13.65
C ALA A 51 3.76 -15.84 12.38
N TYR A 52 4.33 -14.72 11.93
CA TYR A 52 5.36 -14.80 10.89
C TYR A 52 6.59 -15.52 11.46
N ASN A 53 6.86 -16.74 10.98
CA ASN A 53 7.93 -17.63 11.46
C ASN A 53 9.36 -17.08 11.28
N GLY A 54 9.54 -15.82 10.86
CA GLY A 54 10.82 -15.12 10.91
C GLY A 54 11.91 -15.65 9.98
N LYS A 55 11.59 -16.59 9.07
CA LYS A 55 12.57 -17.30 8.21
C LYS A 55 13.46 -16.36 7.38
N ARG A 56 13.03 -15.13 7.10
CA ARG A 56 13.80 -14.12 6.36
C ARG A 56 13.96 -12.86 7.20
N ARG A 57 15.18 -12.58 7.70
CA ARG A 57 15.48 -11.42 8.55
C ARG A 57 14.96 -10.09 7.99
N HIS A 58 15.17 -9.84 6.69
CA HIS A 58 14.76 -8.59 6.05
C HIS A 58 13.24 -8.41 5.96
N ILE A 59 12.47 -9.50 5.91
CA ILE A 59 11.00 -9.44 5.95
C ILE A 59 10.55 -9.25 7.40
N ARG A 60 11.21 -9.90 8.37
CA ARG A 60 10.87 -9.79 9.79
C ARG A 60 10.93 -8.34 10.31
N ILE A 61 11.95 -7.58 9.92
CA ILE A 61 12.09 -6.17 10.31
C ILE A 61 10.91 -5.34 9.77
N ARG A 62 10.63 -5.49 8.46
CA ARG A 62 9.53 -4.77 7.78
C ARG A 62 8.16 -5.17 8.31
N HIS A 63 8.00 -6.43 8.68
CA HIS A 63 6.76 -6.94 9.27
C HIS A 63 6.48 -6.25 10.61
N GLY A 64 7.50 -6.05 11.43
CA GLY A 64 7.40 -5.25 12.65
C GLY A 64 6.89 -3.84 12.39
N ALA A 65 7.45 -3.14 11.40
CA ALA A 65 7.03 -1.79 11.03
C ALA A 65 5.56 -1.73 10.59
N ILE A 66 5.17 -2.55 9.60
CA ILE A 66 3.77 -2.59 9.11
C ILE A 66 2.79 -2.96 10.23
N LYS A 67 3.17 -3.89 11.11
CA LYS A 67 2.33 -4.31 12.22
C LYS A 67 2.06 -3.19 13.21
N VAL A 68 3.06 -2.34 13.49
CA VAL A 68 2.87 -1.15 14.34
C VAL A 68 1.88 -0.18 13.69
N LEU A 69 2.03 0.09 12.39
CA LEU A 69 1.13 0.98 11.66
C LEU A 69 -0.33 0.48 11.67
N LEU A 70 -0.54 -0.82 11.46
CA LEU A 70 -1.87 -1.44 11.54
C LEU A 70 -2.45 -1.37 12.96
N LYS A 71 -1.65 -1.71 13.98
CA LYS A 71 -2.10 -1.72 15.38
C LYS A 71 -2.49 -0.32 15.86
N ASN A 72 -1.77 0.70 15.40
CA ASN A 72 -2.03 2.10 15.76
C ASN A 72 -3.16 2.72 14.93
N GLY A 73 -3.77 1.98 14.00
CA GLY A 73 -4.83 2.50 13.14
C GLY A 73 -4.35 3.58 12.17
N ILE A 74 -3.05 3.62 11.84
CA ILE A 74 -2.51 4.59 10.88
C ILE A 74 -2.89 4.17 9.46
N ILE A 75 -2.87 2.86 9.19
CA ILE A 75 -3.22 2.27 7.89
C ILE A 75 -4.25 1.16 8.06
N SER A 76 -5.04 0.93 7.01
CA SER A 76 -5.77 -0.33 6.78
C SER A 76 -5.19 -1.04 5.55
N LEU A 77 -5.43 -2.35 5.45
CA LEU A 77 -4.94 -3.17 4.34
C LEU A 77 -6.08 -3.91 3.67
N ASP A 78 -6.28 -3.60 2.40
CA ASP A 78 -7.37 -4.11 1.58
C ASP A 78 -6.82 -4.82 0.34
N TYR A 79 -7.45 -5.93 -0.01
CA TYR A 79 -7.10 -6.65 -1.22
C TYR A 79 -7.67 -5.92 -2.43
N VAL A 80 -6.82 -5.73 -3.45
CA VAL A 80 -7.26 -5.26 -4.77
C VAL A 80 -6.88 -6.31 -5.81
N ARG A 81 -7.77 -6.56 -6.77
CA ARG A 81 -7.41 -7.41 -7.90
C ARG A 81 -6.31 -6.76 -8.73
N SER A 82 -5.32 -7.52 -9.20
CA SER A 82 -4.20 -6.96 -9.98
C SER A 82 -4.66 -6.13 -11.19
N GLU A 83 -5.74 -6.53 -11.88
CA GLU A 83 -6.25 -5.78 -13.03
C GLU A 83 -6.87 -4.41 -12.65
N ARG A 84 -7.14 -4.20 -11.36
CA ARG A 84 -7.66 -2.95 -10.80
C ARG A 84 -6.63 -2.21 -9.94
N ASN A 85 -5.40 -2.74 -9.82
CA ASN A 85 -4.36 -2.11 -9.05
C ASN A 85 -3.73 -0.95 -9.85
N LEU A 86 -4.04 0.29 -9.47
CA LEU A 86 -3.54 1.47 -10.17
C LEU A 86 -2.02 1.65 -10.08
N ALA A 87 -1.36 0.96 -9.15
CA ALA A 87 0.10 0.96 -9.02
C ALA A 87 0.80 -0.02 -9.97
N ASP A 88 0.09 -1.02 -10.52
CA ASP A 88 0.69 -2.03 -11.38
C ASP A 88 1.34 -1.43 -12.64
N PRO A 89 0.73 -0.46 -13.37
CA PRO A 89 1.38 0.20 -14.50
C PRO A 89 2.71 0.88 -14.18
N LEU A 90 2.93 1.27 -12.92
CA LEU A 90 4.15 1.94 -12.46
C LEU A 90 5.23 0.94 -12.02
N THR A 91 4.88 -0.34 -11.87
CA THR A 91 5.77 -1.38 -11.29
C THR A 91 5.96 -2.59 -12.20
N LYS A 92 5.11 -2.76 -13.23
CA LYS A 92 5.09 -3.92 -14.14
C LYS A 92 4.99 -3.46 -15.60
N GLY A 93 5.54 -4.25 -16.51
CA GLY A 93 5.33 -4.08 -17.96
C GLY A 93 3.96 -4.62 -18.38
N LEU A 94 2.94 -3.77 -18.44
CA LEU A 94 1.57 -4.15 -18.80
C LEU A 94 1.24 -3.82 -20.26
N THR A 95 0.13 -4.37 -20.76
CA THR A 95 -0.38 -4.03 -22.08
C THR A 95 -0.89 -2.59 -22.13
N ARG A 96 -0.81 -1.95 -23.31
CA ARG A 96 -1.28 -0.58 -23.54
C ARG A 96 -2.72 -0.36 -23.08
N ARG A 97 -3.59 -1.37 -23.24
CA ARG A 97 -4.98 -1.30 -22.79
C ARG A 97 -5.09 -1.09 -21.28
N ILE A 98 -4.37 -1.90 -20.49
CA ILE A 98 -4.42 -1.80 -19.02
C ILE A 98 -3.83 -0.47 -18.54
N ILE A 99 -2.75 0.00 -19.19
CA ILE A 99 -2.17 1.32 -18.89
C ILE A 99 -3.21 2.42 -19.16
N PHE A 100 -3.89 2.39 -20.31
CA PHE A 100 -4.90 3.37 -20.66
C PHE A 100 -6.08 3.39 -19.67
N GLU A 101 -6.60 2.22 -19.31
CA GLU A 101 -7.69 2.08 -18.32
C GLU A 101 -7.25 2.59 -16.94
N SER A 102 -6.04 2.24 -16.50
CA SER A 102 -5.50 2.66 -15.21
C SER A 102 -5.21 4.16 -15.17
N SER A 103 -4.70 4.76 -16.25
CA SER A 103 -4.48 6.21 -16.36
C SER A 103 -5.78 6.98 -16.18
N ARG A 104 -6.87 6.54 -16.82
CA ARG A 104 -8.18 7.15 -16.64
C ARG A 104 -8.69 7.01 -15.20
N ALA A 105 -8.49 5.85 -14.58
CA ALA A 105 -8.88 5.60 -13.19
C ALA A 105 -8.04 6.41 -12.18
N MET A 106 -6.79 6.77 -12.52
CA MET A 106 -5.97 7.72 -11.77
C MET A 106 -6.37 9.19 -11.98
N GLY A 107 -7.34 9.48 -12.85
CA GLY A 107 -7.76 10.84 -13.20
C GLY A 107 -6.84 11.51 -14.24
N LEU A 108 -5.93 10.77 -14.85
CA LEU A 108 -5.08 11.29 -15.92
C LEU A 108 -5.87 11.34 -17.22
N LYS A 109 -5.75 12.46 -17.94
CA LYS A 109 -6.26 12.57 -19.30
C LYS A 109 -5.30 11.86 -20.25
N PRO A 110 -5.77 10.93 -21.10
CA PRO A 110 -4.91 10.37 -22.15
C PRO A 110 -4.37 11.50 -23.03
N LEU A 111 -3.10 11.40 -23.43
CA LEU A 111 -2.56 12.25 -24.47
C LEU A 111 -3.23 11.84 -25.79
N ASP A 112 -4.00 12.76 -26.35
CA ASP A 112 -4.63 12.66 -27.68
C ASP A 112 -3.56 12.63 -28.79
#